data_AF-A0A943HBD8-F1
#
_entry.id   AF-A0A943HBD8-F1
#
_cell.length_a   1.000
_cell.length_b   1.000
_cell.length_c   1.000
_cell.angle_alpha   90.00
_cell.angle_beta   90.00
_cell.angle_gamma   90.00
#
_symmetry.space_group_name_H-M   'P 1'
#
loop_
_entity.id
_entity.type
_entity.pdbx_description
1 polymer ?
#
loop_
_entity_poly.entity_id
_entity_poly.type
_entity_poly.pdbx_seq_one_letter_code
_entity_poly.pdbx_strand_id
1 'polypeptide(L)'
;MKKVIRNLVDISFILSLTLLGKFNLQSFNLSKYQIVVTVFCVSGILKFMNSESDMKEQIIDSIKDLVISIAIIPLWYLISNNVENEIFEPGVVVIHFIALIIVLYCAKKSAELSGSISYYTHAIIPVIAIIFIKLGIPDTLSVIIAIIITEPINYFCYKKKRLNNVKER
;
A
#
# COMPACT_ATOMS: atom_id res chain seq x y z
N MET A 1 10.79 1.89 14.91
CA MET A 1 10.86 0.49 14.41
C MET A 1 12.33 0.07 14.29
N LYS A 2 12.72 -1.18 14.57
CA LYS A 2 14.13 -1.62 14.44
C LYS A 2 14.60 -1.45 12.99
N LYS A 3 15.85 -1.01 12.77
CA LYS A 3 16.45 -0.76 11.44
C LYS A 3 16.25 -1.92 10.45
N VAL A 4 16.37 -3.15 10.95
CA VAL A 4 16.13 -4.38 10.16
C VAL A 4 14.71 -4.45 9.59
N ILE A 5 13.70 -4.12 10.40
CA ILE A 5 12.29 -4.20 9.98
C ILE A 5 12.00 -3.09 8.95
N ARG A 6 12.59 -1.90 9.10
CA ARG A 6 12.48 -0.80 8.11
C ARG A 6 13.01 -1.26 6.74
N ASN A 7 14.22 -1.84 6.71
CA ASN A 7 14.81 -2.37 5.48
C ASN A 7 13.96 -3.50 4.85
N LEU A 8 13.39 -4.39 5.66
CA LEU A 8 12.51 -5.44 5.16
C LEU A 8 11.24 -4.87 4.51
N VAL A 9 10.66 -3.82 5.08
CA VAL A 9 9.50 -3.12 4.51
C VAL A 9 9.87 -2.45 3.19
N ASP A 10 11.04 -1.79 3.11
CA ASP A 10 11.52 -1.16 1.87
C ASP A 10 11.75 -2.17 0.75
N ILE A 11 12.38 -3.29 1.05
CA ILE A 11 12.60 -4.38 0.08
C ILE A 11 11.25 -4.98 -0.36
N SER A 12 10.34 -5.23 0.58
CA SER A 12 9.01 -5.74 0.28
C SER A 12 8.23 -4.77 -0.63
N PHE A 13 8.38 -3.47 -0.41
CA PHE A 13 7.76 -2.43 -1.21
C PHE A 13 8.27 -2.45 -2.65
N ILE A 14 9.58 -2.41 -2.85
CA ILE A 14 10.20 -2.43 -4.19
C ILE A 14 9.87 -3.73 -4.94
N LEU A 15 9.95 -4.89 -4.27
CA LEU A 15 9.63 -6.17 -4.87
C LEU A 15 8.16 -6.24 -5.31
N SER A 16 7.24 -5.85 -4.42
CA SER A 16 5.80 -5.86 -4.76
C SER A 16 5.46 -4.87 -5.87
N LEU A 17 6.06 -3.68 -5.88
CA LEU A 17 5.91 -2.68 -6.95
C LEU A 17 6.43 -3.19 -8.29
N THR A 18 7.58 -3.87 -8.30
CA THR A 18 8.15 -4.50 -9.50
C THR A 18 7.24 -5.65 -9.99
N LEU A 19 6.74 -6.48 -9.08
CA LEU A 19 5.85 -7.61 -9.42
C LEU A 19 4.51 -7.16 -10.00
N LEU A 20 3.98 -5.99 -9.61
CA LEU A 20 2.75 -5.44 -10.18
C LEU A 20 2.86 -5.20 -11.68
N GLY A 21 4.04 -4.84 -12.20
CA GLY A 21 4.26 -4.63 -13.63
C GLY A 21 4.15 -5.92 -14.45
N LYS A 22 4.44 -7.06 -13.82
CA LYS A 22 4.38 -8.38 -14.46
C LYS A 22 2.96 -8.93 -14.61
N PHE A 23 2.00 -8.43 -13.85
CA PHE A 23 0.60 -8.87 -13.99
C PHE A 23 -0.03 -8.17 -15.20
N ASN A 24 0.02 -8.84 -16.35
CA ASN A 24 -0.84 -8.49 -17.47
C ASN A 24 -2.31 -8.58 -17.02
N LEU A 25 -3.14 -7.57 -17.30
CA LEU A 25 -4.58 -7.57 -17.01
C LEU A 25 -5.29 -8.82 -17.56
N GLN A 26 -4.71 -9.47 -18.57
CA GLN A 26 -5.23 -10.68 -19.19
C GLN A 26 -4.72 -12.00 -18.55
N SER A 27 -3.68 -11.97 -17.73
CA SER A 27 -3.15 -13.16 -17.06
C SER A 27 -3.95 -13.47 -15.81
N PHE A 28 -4.92 -14.36 -15.97
CA PHE A 28 -5.99 -14.73 -15.02
C PHE A 28 -5.48 -15.53 -13.79
N ASN A 29 -4.56 -14.97 -13.00
CA ASN A 29 -4.32 -15.46 -11.65
C ASN A 29 -4.66 -14.36 -10.63
N LEU A 30 -5.94 -13.99 -10.62
CA LEU A 30 -6.55 -12.95 -9.79
C LEU A 30 -6.10 -13.04 -8.33
N SER A 31 -5.98 -14.25 -7.78
CA SER A 31 -5.52 -14.48 -6.41
C SER A 31 -4.06 -14.08 -6.18
N LYS A 32 -3.15 -14.32 -7.15
CA LYS A 32 -1.75 -13.91 -7.03
C LYS A 32 -1.62 -12.38 -7.12
N TYR A 33 -2.36 -11.78 -8.05
CA TYR A 33 -2.41 -10.34 -8.21
C TYR A 33 -2.93 -9.64 -6.95
N GLN A 34 -4.05 -10.11 -6.40
CA GLN A 34 -4.62 -9.60 -5.15
C GLN A 34 -3.59 -9.64 -4.01
N ILE A 35 -2.90 -10.77 -3.82
CA ILE A 35 -1.85 -10.88 -2.79
C ILE A 35 -0.76 -9.83 -2.99
N VAL A 36 -0.28 -9.64 -4.22
CA VAL A 36 0.77 -8.66 -4.52
C VAL A 36 0.30 -7.22 -4.28
N VAL A 37 -0.92 -6.87 -4.69
CA VAL A 37 -1.52 -5.55 -4.40
C VAL A 37 -1.62 -5.32 -2.89
N THR A 38 -2.02 -6.31 -2.11
CA THR A 38 -2.12 -6.17 -0.66
C THR A 38 -0.76 -6.01 -0.01
N VAL A 39 0.24 -6.81 -0.40
CA VAL A 39 1.61 -6.63 0.09
C VAL A 39 2.14 -5.25 -0.28
N PHE A 40 1.87 -4.78 -1.49
CA PHE A 40 2.24 -3.45 -1.96
C PHE A 40 1.60 -2.33 -1.12
N CYS A 41 0.29 -2.37 -0.91
CA CYS A 41 -0.42 -1.37 -0.11
C CYS A 41 0.03 -1.39 1.37
N VAL A 42 0.15 -2.58 1.96
CA VAL A 42 0.58 -2.73 3.37
C VAL A 42 2.00 -2.21 3.55
N SER A 43 2.94 -2.64 2.70
CA SER A 43 4.33 -2.21 2.79
C SER A 43 4.48 -0.71 2.51
N GLY A 44 3.72 -0.15 1.56
CA GLY A 44 3.70 1.29 1.29
C GLY A 44 3.22 2.11 2.49
N ILE A 45 2.13 1.71 3.14
CA ILE A 45 1.61 2.40 4.34
C ILE A 45 2.57 2.28 5.52
N LEU A 46 3.15 1.09 5.73
CA LEU A 46 4.12 0.89 6.80
C LEU A 46 5.43 1.66 6.55
N LYS A 47 5.91 1.71 5.31
CA LYS A 47 7.07 2.53 4.91
C LYS A 47 6.81 3.99 5.26
N PHE A 48 5.65 4.50 4.86
CA PHE A 48 5.22 5.88 5.12
C PHE A 48 5.15 6.20 6.62
N MET A 49 4.50 5.33 7.40
CA MET A 49 4.39 5.49 8.86
C MET A 49 5.76 5.55 9.55
N ASN A 50 6.75 4.82 9.04
CA ASN A 50 8.08 4.73 9.66
C ASN A 50 9.04 5.83 9.23
N SER A 51 8.64 6.68 8.29
CA SER A 51 9.46 7.78 7.83
C SER A 51 9.35 8.96 8.78
N GLU A 52 10.50 9.55 9.08
CA GLU A 52 10.61 10.77 9.90
C GLU A 52 10.51 12.04 9.04
N SER A 53 10.51 11.88 7.71
CA SER A 53 10.46 12.98 6.74
C SER A 53 9.04 13.47 6.44
N ASP A 54 8.94 14.67 5.89
CA ASP A 54 7.67 15.22 5.44
C ASP A 54 7.08 14.44 4.26
N MET A 55 5.75 14.49 4.13
CA MET A 55 5.03 13.74 3.07
C MET A 55 5.59 13.98 1.66
N LYS A 56 6.06 15.20 1.36
CA LYS A 56 6.66 15.52 0.05
C LYS A 56 7.95 14.74 -0.19
N GLU A 57 8.83 14.70 0.81
CA GLU A 57 10.10 13.96 0.73
C GLU A 57 9.83 12.46 0.59
N GLN A 58 8.83 11.94 1.32
CA GLN A 58 8.43 10.55 1.21
C GLN A 58 7.88 10.18 -0.17
N ILE A 59 7.10 11.07 -0.79
CA ILE A 59 6.63 10.88 -2.17
C ILE A 59 7.83 10.87 -3.13
N ILE A 60 8.80 11.77 -2.96
CA ILE A 60 10.01 11.80 -3.78
C ILE A 60 10.80 10.51 -3.64
N ASP A 61 11.01 10.01 -2.42
CA ASP A 61 11.71 8.75 -2.19
C ASP A 61 10.93 7.56 -2.78
N SER A 62 9.61 7.55 -2.67
CA SER A 62 8.77 6.52 -3.30
C SER A 62 8.79 6.61 -4.83
N ILE A 63 8.97 7.80 -5.42
CA ILE A 63 9.18 7.97 -6.85
C ILE A 63 10.53 7.38 -7.27
N LYS A 64 11.59 7.49 -6.46
CA LYS A 64 12.87 6.82 -6.75
C LYS A 64 12.68 5.31 -6.80
N ASP A 65 11.93 4.74 -5.86
CA ASP A 65 11.60 3.31 -5.87
C ASP A 65 10.78 2.89 -7.10
N LEU A 66 9.86 3.75 -7.54
CA LEU A 66 9.10 3.56 -8.77
C LEU A 66 10.02 3.54 -10.00
N VAL A 67 10.94 4.49 -10.11
CA VAL A 67 11.93 4.52 -11.20
C VAL A 67 12.81 3.27 -11.19
N ILE A 68 13.26 2.85 -10.01
CA ILE A 68 14.02 1.60 -9.84
C ILE A 68 13.19 0.41 -10.31
N SER A 69 11.93 0.31 -9.90
CA SER A 69 11.04 -0.79 -10.27
C SER A 69 10.78 -0.84 -11.78
N ILE A 70 10.52 0.32 -12.40
CA ILE A 70 10.35 0.44 -13.85
C ILE A 70 11.63 0.05 -14.59
N ALA A 71 12.81 0.38 -14.07
CA ALA A 71 14.09 0.00 -14.69
C ALA A 71 14.41 -1.49 -14.54
N ILE A 72 14.01 -2.12 -13.42
CA ILE A 72 14.22 -3.56 -13.17
C ILE A 72 13.38 -4.42 -14.12
N ILE A 73 12.17 -4.00 -14.47
CA ILE A 73 11.25 -4.78 -15.31
C ILE A 73 11.89 -5.14 -16.69
N PRO A 74 12.36 -4.17 -17.51
CA PRO A 74 13.05 -4.47 -18.77
C PRO A 74 14.33 -5.29 -18.57
N LEU A 75 15.11 -5.00 -17.52
CA LEU A 75 16.34 -5.73 -17.23
C LEU A 75 16.06 -7.21 -16.94
N TRP A 76 14.99 -7.50 -16.22
CA TRP A 76 14.54 -8.86 -15.94
C TRP A 76 14.17 -9.60 -17.24
N TYR A 77 13.42 -8.95 -18.14
CA TYR A 77 13.06 -9.57 -19.43
C TYR A 77 14.28 -9.89 -20.28
N LEU A 78 15.23 -8.96 -20.34
CA LEU A 78 16.49 -9.13 -21.05
C LEU A 78 17.28 -10.34 -20.52
N ILE A 79 17.31 -10.55 -19.20
CA ILE A 79 17.95 -11.73 -18.59
C ILE A 79 17.13 -13.01 -18.85
N SER A 80 15.80 -12.92 -18.87
CA SER A 80 14.91 -14.09 -18.96
C SER A 80 14.63 -14.60 -20.37
N ASN A 81 15.11 -13.91 -21.42
CA ASN A 81 14.86 -14.24 -22.83
C ASN A 81 13.36 -14.31 -23.24
N ASN A 82 12.47 -13.73 -22.44
CA ASN A 82 11.04 -13.61 -22.76
C ASN A 82 10.76 -12.20 -23.31
N VAL A 83 10.02 -12.11 -24.40
CA VAL A 83 9.59 -10.84 -25.01
C VAL A 83 8.09 -10.68 -24.75
N GLU A 84 7.71 -9.80 -23.82
CA GLU A 84 6.32 -9.36 -23.66
C GLU A 84 6.23 -7.82 -23.57
N ASN A 85 5.02 -7.31 -23.88
CA ASN A 85 4.68 -5.93 -24.28
C ASN A 85 5.38 -4.81 -23.49
N GLU A 86 6.41 -4.22 -24.09
CA GLU A 86 7.35 -3.26 -23.48
C GLU A 86 6.73 -2.00 -22.85
N ILE A 87 5.53 -1.56 -23.30
CA ILE A 87 4.93 -0.27 -22.88
C ILE A 87 3.81 -0.46 -21.85
N PHE A 88 3.12 -1.60 -21.86
CA PHE A 88 1.93 -1.80 -21.03
C PHE A 88 2.27 -2.05 -19.56
N GLU A 89 3.38 -2.75 -19.31
CA GLU A 89 3.79 -3.16 -17.97
C GLU A 89 4.22 -1.99 -17.05
N PRO A 90 5.03 -1.01 -17.51
CA PRO A 90 5.33 0.17 -16.72
C PRO A 90 4.09 1.02 -16.40
N GLY A 91 3.11 1.07 -17.31
CA GLY A 91 1.88 1.83 -17.14
C GLY A 91 1.03 1.32 -15.96
N VAL A 92 0.90 0.00 -15.82
CA VAL A 92 0.17 -0.62 -14.71
C VAL A 92 0.82 -0.28 -13.36
N VAL A 93 2.15 -0.31 -13.27
CA VAL A 93 2.89 0.05 -12.05
C VAL A 93 2.60 1.51 -11.64
N VAL A 94 2.61 2.43 -12.61
CA VAL A 94 2.33 3.85 -12.37
C VAL A 94 0.90 4.06 -11.84
N ILE A 95 -0.10 3.35 -12.38
CA ILE A 95 -1.49 3.45 -11.90
C ILE A 95 -1.61 3.02 -10.44
N HIS A 96 -1.01 1.89 -10.08
CA HIS A 96 -1.01 1.40 -8.70
C HIS A 96 -0.28 2.36 -7.76
N PHE A 97 0.82 2.95 -8.23
CA PHE A 97 1.56 3.95 -7.49
C PHE A 97 0.72 5.19 -7.20
N ILE A 98 -0.02 5.71 -8.18
CA ILE A 98 -0.94 6.84 -8.00
C ILE A 98 -2.03 6.49 -6.99
N ALA A 99 -2.61 5.28 -7.07
CA ALA A 99 -3.60 4.81 -6.12
C ALA A 99 -3.03 4.76 -4.68
N LEU A 100 -1.78 4.29 -4.52
CA LEU A 100 -1.10 4.29 -3.22
C LEU A 100 -0.94 5.70 -2.67
N ILE A 101 -0.52 6.69 -3.47
CA ILE A 101 -0.37 8.08 -3.05
C ILE A 101 -1.67 8.62 -2.43
N ILE A 102 -2.83 8.31 -3.04
CA ILE A 102 -4.14 8.70 -2.53
C ILE A 102 -4.42 8.03 -1.17
N VAL A 103 -4.15 6.73 -1.06
CA VAL A 103 -4.32 5.99 0.21
C VAL A 103 -3.42 6.56 1.30
N LEU A 104 -2.17 6.90 0.98
CA LEU A 104 -1.23 7.52 1.93
C LEU A 104 -1.71 8.88 2.39
N TYR A 105 -2.30 9.69 1.50
CA TYR A 105 -2.90 10.96 1.87
C TYR A 105 -4.07 10.79 2.86
N CYS A 106 -4.96 9.83 2.60
CA CYS A 106 -6.06 9.48 3.52
C CYS A 106 -5.53 8.98 4.87
N ALA A 107 -4.52 8.11 4.87
CA ALA A 107 -3.92 7.57 6.08
C ALA A 107 -3.25 8.67 6.92
N LYS A 108 -2.52 9.60 6.29
CA LYS A 108 -1.91 10.75 6.97
C LYS A 108 -2.96 11.63 7.66
N LYS A 109 -4.01 12.02 6.93
CA LYS A 109 -5.10 12.84 7.47
C LYS A 109 -5.80 12.15 8.64
N SER A 110 -6.00 10.84 8.53
CA SER A 110 -6.57 10.03 9.61
C SER A 110 -5.61 9.91 10.81
N ALA A 111 -4.30 9.89 10.60
CA ALA A 111 -3.31 9.82 11.67
C ALA A 111 -3.17 11.15 12.44
N GLU A 112 -3.33 12.28 11.77
CA GLU A 112 -3.41 13.61 12.41
C GLU A 112 -4.58 13.65 13.41
N LEU A 113 -5.71 13.06 13.04
CA LEU A 113 -6.92 12.99 13.85
C LEU A 113 -6.84 11.93 14.97
N SER A 114 -6.57 10.67 14.64
CA SER A 114 -6.70 9.55 15.59
C SER A 114 -5.37 9.01 16.12
N GLY A 115 -4.23 9.57 15.67
CA GLY A 115 -2.88 9.14 16.03
C GLY A 115 -2.30 8.08 15.08
N SER A 116 -1.09 7.61 15.36
CA SER A 116 -0.36 6.65 14.52
C SER A 116 -1.08 5.31 14.31
N ILE A 117 -2.07 5.00 15.16
CA ILE A 117 -2.92 3.81 15.02
C ILE A 117 -3.65 3.76 13.67
N SER A 118 -3.98 4.94 13.09
CA SER A 118 -4.69 5.04 11.82
C SER A 118 -3.88 4.45 10.66
N TYR A 119 -2.56 4.42 10.73
CA TYR A 119 -1.74 3.77 9.70
C TYR A 119 -1.97 2.25 9.71
N TYR A 120 -2.08 1.64 10.89
CA TYR A 120 -2.35 0.21 11.01
C TYR A 120 -3.76 -0.15 10.55
N THR A 121 -4.76 0.69 10.85
CA THR A 121 -6.12 0.46 10.37
C THR A 121 -6.21 0.60 8.85
N HIS A 122 -5.49 1.54 8.23
CA HIS A 122 -5.44 1.66 6.78
C HIS A 122 -4.68 0.50 6.13
N ALA A 123 -3.61 0.02 6.78
CA ALA A 123 -2.84 -1.13 6.30
C ALA A 123 -3.66 -2.43 6.35
N ILE A 124 -4.58 -2.60 7.30
CA ILE A 124 -5.36 -3.84 7.42
C ILE A 124 -6.54 -3.93 6.44
N ILE A 125 -7.03 -2.80 5.91
CA ILE A 125 -8.13 -2.77 4.92
C ILE A 125 -7.90 -3.73 3.73
N PRO A 126 -6.77 -3.67 2.99
CA PRO A 126 -6.54 -4.57 1.86
C PRO A 126 -6.44 -6.05 2.28
N VAL A 127 -6.01 -6.33 3.52
CA VAL A 127 -5.98 -7.70 4.06
C VAL A 127 -7.40 -8.22 4.30
N ILE A 128 -8.25 -7.42 4.96
CA ILE A 128 -9.65 -7.75 5.23
C ILE A 128 -10.42 -7.92 3.92
N ALA A 129 -10.20 -7.02 2.95
CA ALA A 129 -10.84 -7.08 1.65
C ALA A 129 -10.52 -8.41 0.94
N ILE A 130 -9.27 -8.86 0.91
CA ILE A 130 -8.91 -10.16 0.32
C ILE A 130 -9.59 -11.33 1.03
N ILE A 131 -9.67 -11.29 2.36
CA ILE A 131 -10.33 -12.36 3.12
C ILE A 131 -11.80 -12.46 2.68
N PHE A 132 -12.51 -11.33 2.58
CA PHE A 132 -13.90 -11.33 2.12
C PHE A 132 -14.05 -11.78 0.67
N ILE A 133 -13.15 -11.37 -0.23
CA ILE A 133 -13.15 -11.84 -1.62
C ILE A 133 -12.98 -13.36 -1.68
N LYS A 134 -12.07 -13.93 -0.87
CA LYS A 134 -11.86 -15.38 -0.79
C LYS A 134 -13.05 -16.13 -0.18
N LEU A 135 -13.87 -15.46 0.62
CA LEU A 135 -15.14 -16.00 1.14
C LEU A 135 -16.29 -15.88 0.14
N GLY A 136 -16.04 -15.36 -1.08
CA GLY A 136 -17.04 -15.27 -2.16
C GLY A 136 -17.85 -13.97 -2.16
N ILE A 137 -17.46 -12.97 -1.37
CA ILE A 137 -18.10 -11.65 -1.39
C ILE A 137 -17.58 -10.85 -2.60
N PRO A 138 -18.46 -10.19 -3.38
CA PRO A 138 -18.04 -9.37 -4.52
C PRO A 138 -16.96 -8.34 -4.16
N ASP A 139 -15.98 -8.13 -5.04
CA ASP A 139 -14.79 -7.29 -4.81
C ASP A 139 -15.14 -5.90 -4.24
N THR A 140 -16.10 -5.22 -4.87
CA THR A 140 -16.54 -3.87 -4.44
C THR A 140 -17.13 -3.90 -3.03
N LEU A 141 -17.95 -4.90 -2.71
CA LEU A 141 -18.54 -5.05 -1.38
C LEU A 141 -17.47 -5.38 -0.33
N SER A 142 -16.52 -6.23 -0.67
CA SER A 142 -15.40 -6.59 0.20
C SER A 142 -14.58 -5.37 0.63
N VAL A 143 -14.29 -4.47 -0.31
CA VAL A 143 -13.58 -3.21 -0.02
C VAL A 143 -14.42 -2.28 0.86
N ILE A 144 -15.72 -2.11 0.55
CA ILE A 144 -16.62 -1.26 1.33
C ILE A 144 -16.73 -1.77 2.77
N ILE A 145 -16.96 -3.07 2.97
CA ILE A 145 -17.07 -3.69 4.29
C ILE A 145 -15.76 -3.54 5.06
N ALA A 146 -14.62 -3.75 4.41
CA ALA A 146 -13.30 -3.59 5.05
C ALA A 146 -13.10 -2.17 5.59
N ILE A 147 -13.47 -1.14 4.82
CA ILE A 147 -13.40 0.27 5.26
C ILE A 147 -14.33 0.48 6.47
N ILE A 148 -15.61 0.08 6.36
CA ILE A 148 -16.62 0.29 7.40
C ILE A 148 -16.21 -0.37 8.72
N ILE A 149 -15.64 -1.57 8.72
CA ILE A 149 -15.24 -2.27 9.94
C ILE A 149 -14.06 -1.58 10.64
N THR A 150 -13.17 -0.94 9.88
CA THR A 150 -12.00 -0.26 10.45
C THR A 150 -12.29 1.12 11.02
N GLU A 151 -13.33 1.81 10.53
CA GLU A 151 -13.69 3.16 10.98
C GLU A 151 -14.08 3.28 12.47
N PRO A 152 -14.84 2.35 13.07
CA PRO A 152 -15.12 2.37 14.51
C PRO A 152 -13.86 2.42 15.38
N ILE A 153 -12.78 1.74 14.96
CA ILE A 153 -11.49 1.75 15.66
C ILE A 153 -10.87 3.15 15.59
N ASN A 154 -10.84 3.75 14.39
CA ASN A 154 -10.35 5.11 14.19
C ASN A 154 -11.14 6.14 15.01
N TYR A 155 -12.46 6.02 15.04
CA TYR A 155 -13.33 6.90 15.82
C TYR A 155 -13.10 6.76 17.33
N PHE A 156 -12.97 5.53 17.83
CA PHE A 156 -12.66 5.30 19.24
C PHE A 156 -11.32 5.92 19.64
N CYS A 157 -10.28 5.73 18.82
CA CYS A 157 -8.96 6.31 19.04
C CYS A 157 -8.97 7.84 18.99
N TYR A 158 -9.72 8.43 18.04
CA TYR A 158 -9.96 9.87 17.98
C TYR A 158 -10.57 10.42 19.26
N LYS A 159 -11.64 9.79 19.75
CA LYS A 159 -12.33 10.20 20.97
C LYS A 159 -11.39 10.13 22.18
N LYS A 160 -10.62 9.04 22.31
CA LYS A 160 -9.64 8.87 23.39
C LYS A 160 -8.55 9.95 23.36
N LYS A 161 -8.00 10.27 22.17
CA LYS A 161 -6.98 11.32 21.99
C LYS A 161 -7.52 12.68 22.41
N ARG A 162 -8.76 13.04 22.02
CA ARG A 162 -9.39 14.29 22.43
C ARG A 162 -9.58 14.39 23.95
N LEU A 163 -10.04 13.33 24.59
CA LEU A 163 -10.24 13.31 26.04
C LEU A 163 -8.92 13.50 26.81
N ASN A 164 -7.82 12.94 26.31
CA ASN A 164 -6.50 13.12 26.92
C ASN A 164 -5.98 14.56 26.75
N ASN A 165 -6.11 15.14 25.55
CA ASN A 165 -5.69 16.52 25.29
C ASN A 165 -6.47 17.57 26.13
N VAL A 166 -7.70 17.25 26.54
CA VAL A 166 -8.50 18.11 27.44
C VAL A 166 -8.03 17.97 28.90
N LYS A 167 -7.52 16.81 29.31
CA LYS A 167 -6.98 16.60 30.67
C LYS A 167 -5.59 17.21 30.88
N GLU A 168 -4.85 17.44 29.80
CA GLU A 168 -3.50 18.04 29.83
C GLU A 168 -3.51 19.58 29.70
N ARG A 169 -4.70 20.20 29.61
CA ARG A 169 -4.91 21.66 29.62
C ARG A 169 -5.49 22.10 30.96
#